data_AF-A0A5C6X978-F1
#
_entry.id   AF-A0A5C6X978-F1
#
_cell.length_a   1.000
_cell.length_b   1.000
_cell.length_c   1.000
_cell.angle_alpha   90.00
_cell.angle_beta   90.00
_cell.angle_gamma   90.00
#
_symmetry.space_group_name_H-M   'P 1'
#
loop_
_entity.id
_entity.type
_entity.pdbx_description
1 polymer ?
#
loop_
_entity_poly.entity_id
_entity_poly.type
_entity_poly.pdbx_seq_one_letter_code
_entity_poly.pdbx_strand_id
1 'polypeptide(L)'
;MTFWCQALDNQSDDIYAVWKNDKLNRITDTNTQRTLNQAIARTRQQGQRLRDTDQIQADIYFPPILANDGEFLLQLATTSKDVAGRRVIITCHGDTKAENQAVWQDQIISAIDAFTTEQSLPLNVDDSELRHVLNEIADKKKARRNIQLTVGGVLAASAALILIWILRAL
;
A
#
# COMPACT_ATOMS: atom_id res chain seq x y z
N MET A 1 -4.54 -9.86 -5.11
CA MET A 1 -3.70 -8.73 -4.69
C MET A 1 -2.79 -8.37 -5.85
N THR A 2 -2.56 -7.09 -6.10
CA THR A 2 -1.49 -6.67 -7.01
C THR A 2 -0.45 -5.95 -6.17
N PHE A 3 0.71 -6.58 -6.01
CA PHE A 3 1.81 -6.07 -5.20
C PHE A 3 3.06 -5.96 -6.06
N TRP A 4 3.73 -4.82 -5.96
CA TRP A 4 4.80 -4.42 -6.85
C TRP A 4 6.02 -4.07 -6.03
N CYS A 5 7.20 -4.41 -6.52
CA CYS A 5 8.48 -4.02 -5.95
C CYS A 5 9.33 -3.35 -7.01
N GLN A 6 10.05 -2.32 -6.59
CA GLN A 6 11.08 -1.61 -7.34
C GLN A 6 12.32 -1.47 -6.47
N ALA A 7 13.48 -1.92 -6.94
CA ALA A 7 14.77 -1.56 -6.35
C ALA A 7 15.43 -0.49 -7.22
N LEU A 8 15.81 0.63 -6.61
CA LEU A 8 16.68 1.63 -7.23
C LEU A 8 18.12 1.30 -6.82
N ASP A 9 18.73 0.35 -7.50
CA ASP A 9 20.17 0.14 -7.41
C ASP A 9 20.83 0.88 -8.57
N ASN A 10 21.65 1.90 -8.29
CA ASN A 10 22.40 2.62 -9.33
C ASN A 10 23.46 1.74 -10.03
N GLN A 11 23.54 0.45 -9.72
CA GLN A 11 24.36 -0.56 -10.40
C GLN A 11 23.62 -1.31 -11.53
N SER A 12 22.29 -1.29 -11.59
CA SER A 12 21.52 -2.05 -12.60
C SER A 12 20.27 -1.29 -13.07
N ASP A 13 19.67 -1.73 -14.19
CA ASP A 13 18.40 -1.19 -14.65
C ASP A 13 17.32 -1.37 -13.56
N ASP A 14 16.48 -0.36 -13.35
CA ASP A 14 15.33 -0.42 -12.44
C ASP A 14 14.55 -1.73 -12.61
N ILE A 15 14.48 -2.51 -11.53
CA ILE A 15 13.83 -3.81 -11.56
C ILE A 15 12.39 -3.65 -11.11
N TYR A 16 11.47 -3.77 -12.06
CA TYR A 16 10.02 -3.80 -11.80
C TYR A 16 9.53 -5.23 -11.75
N ALA A 17 8.88 -5.61 -10.65
CA ALA A 17 8.29 -6.93 -10.51
C ALA A 17 6.91 -6.88 -9.85
N VAL A 18 6.02 -7.80 -10.26
CA VAL A 18 4.67 -7.95 -9.69
C VAL A 18 4.49 -9.33 -9.12
N TRP A 19 3.99 -9.39 -7.90
CA TRP A 19 3.55 -10.61 -7.26
C TRP A 19 2.13 -10.96 -7.71
N LYS A 20 1.97 -12.08 -8.41
CA LYS A 20 0.69 -12.58 -8.89
C LYS A 20 0.71 -14.11 -8.93
N ASN A 21 -0.36 -14.73 -8.44
CA ASN A 21 -0.50 -16.20 -8.35
C ASN A 21 0.69 -16.85 -7.62
N ASP A 22 1.06 -16.27 -6.46
CA ASP A 22 2.15 -16.72 -5.60
C ASP A 22 3.52 -16.81 -6.28
N LYS A 23 3.73 -15.96 -7.29
CA LYS A 23 4.97 -15.87 -8.04
C LYS A 23 5.33 -14.42 -8.32
N LEU A 24 6.63 -14.15 -8.29
CA LEU A 24 7.20 -12.90 -8.75
C LEU A 24 7.33 -12.94 -10.27
N ASN A 25 6.77 -11.94 -10.95
CA ASN A 25 6.83 -11.82 -12.40
C ASN A 25 7.49 -10.49 -12.77
N ARG A 26 8.57 -10.53 -13.54
CA ARG A 26 9.25 -9.32 -14.01
C ARG A 26 8.37 -8.56 -15.00
N ILE A 27 8.40 -7.23 -14.90
CA ILE A 27 7.64 -6.33 -15.76
C ILE A 27 8.61 -5.63 -16.68
N THR A 28 8.59 -6.05 -17.94
CA THR A 28 9.40 -5.47 -19.01
C THR A 28 8.62 -4.48 -19.87
N ASP A 29 7.29 -4.46 -19.75
CA ASP A 29 6.42 -3.56 -20.51
C ASP A 29 6.45 -2.13 -19.96
N THR A 30 6.84 -1.18 -20.82
CA THR A 30 7.02 0.24 -20.46
C THR A 30 5.70 0.91 -20.06
N ASN A 31 4.56 0.53 -20.65
CA ASN A 31 3.26 1.12 -20.29
C ASN A 31 2.87 0.77 -18.86
N THR A 32 3.11 -0.48 -18.48
CA THR A 32 2.88 -1.03 -17.15
C THR A 32 3.80 -0.37 -16.13
N GLN A 33 5.09 -0.23 -16.44
CA GLN A 33 6.06 0.51 -15.60
C GLN A 33 5.63 1.97 -15.40
N ARG A 34 5.21 2.66 -16.47
CA ARG A 34 4.73 4.05 -16.38
C ARG A 34 3.50 4.18 -15.49
N THR A 35 2.55 3.25 -15.62
CA THR A 35 1.34 3.22 -14.79
C THR A 35 1.68 3.03 -13.31
N LEU A 36 2.62 2.14 -13.02
CA LEU A 36 3.11 1.94 -11.65
C LEU A 36 3.76 3.21 -11.09
N ASN A 37 4.66 3.83 -11.85
CA ASN A 37 5.35 5.05 -11.41
C ASN A 37 4.35 6.19 -11.14
N GLN A 38 3.27 6.28 -11.92
CA GLN A 38 2.17 7.20 -11.65
C GLN A 38 1.41 6.87 -10.36
N ALA A 39 1.18 5.59 -10.06
CA ALA A 39 0.54 5.16 -8.82
C ALA A 39 1.44 5.45 -7.60
N ILE A 40 2.73 5.11 -7.67
CA ILE A 40 3.73 5.44 -6.63
C ILE A 40 3.78 6.94 -6.38
N ALA A 41 3.89 7.75 -7.44
CA ALA A 41 3.93 9.20 -7.33
C ALA A 41 2.66 9.76 -6.70
N ARG A 42 1.49 9.22 -7.06
CA ARG A 42 0.21 9.62 -6.47
C ARG A 42 0.15 9.30 -4.99
N THR A 43 0.46 8.07 -4.60
CA THR A 43 0.45 7.65 -3.19
C THR A 43 1.42 8.49 -2.37
N ARG A 44 2.57 8.87 -2.93
CA ARG A 44 3.53 9.76 -2.27
C ARG A 44 3.07 11.21 -2.15
N GLN A 45 2.41 11.75 -3.18
CA GLN A 45 1.99 13.16 -3.21
C GLN A 45 0.68 13.42 -2.46
N GLN A 46 -0.24 12.46 -2.50
CA GLN A 46 -1.62 12.62 -2.02
C GLN A 46 -1.93 11.71 -0.83
N GLY A 47 -1.06 10.75 -0.52
CA GLY A 47 -1.22 9.86 0.62
C GLY A 47 -0.85 10.49 1.95
N GLN A 48 -1.32 9.86 3.02
CA GLN A 48 -0.94 10.15 4.39
C GLN A 48 0.29 9.32 4.77
N ARG A 49 1.33 9.99 5.28
CA ARG A 49 2.47 9.35 5.95
C ARG A 49 2.02 8.67 7.24
N LEU A 50 2.24 7.36 7.32
CA LEU A 50 1.97 6.56 8.52
C LEU A 50 3.23 6.34 9.35
N ARG A 51 4.35 6.07 8.68
CA ARG A 51 5.63 5.73 9.29
C ARG A 51 6.76 6.42 8.55
N ASP A 52 7.74 6.93 9.29
CA ASP A 52 8.95 7.53 8.74
C ASP A 52 10.14 7.24 9.68
N THR A 53 10.83 6.13 9.43
CA THR A 53 12.07 5.78 10.14
C THR A 53 13.19 5.58 9.13
N ASP A 54 14.43 5.48 9.64
CA ASP A 54 15.62 5.17 8.82
C ASP A 54 15.53 3.80 8.13
N GLN A 55 14.64 2.92 8.59
CA GLN A 55 14.49 1.55 8.12
C GLN A 55 13.26 1.40 7.21
N ILE A 56 12.14 2.05 7.55
CA ILE A 56 10.88 1.93 6.84
C ILE A 56 10.14 3.26 6.74
N GLN A 57 9.71 3.60 5.53
CA GLN A 57 8.68 4.63 5.29
C GLN A 57 7.41 3.97 4.78
N ALA A 58 6.26 4.45 5.26
CA ALA A 58 4.96 3.95 4.81
C ALA A 58 4.00 5.11 4.56
N ASP A 59 3.44 5.14 3.35
CA ASP A 59 2.39 6.06 2.93
C ASP A 59 1.13 5.28 2.55
N ILE A 60 -0.05 5.85 2.84
CA ILE A 60 -1.34 5.27 2.46
C ILE A 60 -2.21 6.33 1.77
N TYR A 61 -2.78 5.98 0.63
CA TYR A 61 -3.67 6.83 -0.13
C TYR A 61 -5.06 6.20 -0.26
N PHE A 62 -6.09 6.98 0.05
CA PHE A 62 -7.48 6.58 -0.16
C PHE A 62 -8.10 7.50 -1.21
N PRO A 63 -8.57 6.97 -2.35
CA PRO A 63 -9.29 7.75 -3.34
C PRO A 63 -10.50 8.47 -2.72
N PRO A 64 -10.80 9.71 -3.15
CA PRO A 64 -11.85 10.54 -2.53
C PRO A 64 -13.28 10.02 -2.73
N ILE A 65 -13.53 9.08 -3.64
CA ILE A 65 -14.87 8.60 -3.98
C ILE A 65 -15.03 7.13 -3.59
N LEU A 66 -15.88 6.84 -2.59
CA LEU A 66 -16.56 5.58 -2.22
C LEU A 66 -15.77 4.26 -2.22
N ALA A 67 -14.46 4.29 -2.49
CA ALA A 67 -13.61 3.12 -2.43
C ALA A 67 -13.28 2.83 -0.96
N ASN A 68 -13.62 1.62 -0.51
CA ASN A 68 -13.11 1.05 0.75
C ASN A 68 -11.63 0.62 0.62
N ASP A 69 -11.11 0.66 -0.60
CA ASP A 69 -9.79 0.20 -0.96
C ASP A 69 -8.84 1.40 -1.07
N GLY A 70 -7.72 1.30 -0.37
CA GLY A 70 -6.60 2.21 -0.49
C GLY A 70 -5.45 1.60 -1.28
N GLU A 71 -4.52 2.46 -1.63
CA GLU A 71 -3.21 2.14 -2.15
C GLU A 71 -2.19 2.40 -1.03
N PHE A 72 -1.17 1.57 -0.91
CA PHE A 72 -0.08 1.78 0.05
C PHE A 72 1.26 1.76 -0.66
N LEU A 73 2.21 2.48 -0.06
CA LEU A 73 3.60 2.55 -0.49
C LEU A 73 4.48 2.25 0.72
N LEU A 74 5.39 1.29 0.58
CA LEU A 74 6.45 1.03 1.53
C LEU A 74 7.79 1.39 0.89
N GLN A 75 8.67 2.04 1.63
CA GLN A 75 10.08 2.17 1.26
C GLN A 75 10.90 1.48 2.34
N LEU A 76 11.62 0.43 1.94
CA LEU A 76 12.35 -0.45 2.84
C LEU A 76 13.84 -0.27 2.61
N ALA A 77 14.56 0.05 3.69
CA ALA A 77 16.01 0.12 3.64
C ALA A 77 16.61 -1.29 3.56
N THR A 78 17.60 -1.45 2.69
CA THR A 78 18.42 -2.67 2.63
C THR A 78 19.71 -2.47 3.44
N THR A 79 20.40 -3.58 3.75
CA THR A 79 21.77 -3.52 4.27
C THR A 79 22.81 -3.26 3.17
N SER A 80 22.43 -3.46 1.90
CA SER A 80 23.24 -3.19 0.71
C SER A 80 23.43 -1.69 0.46
N LYS A 81 24.56 -1.34 -0.17
CA LYS A 81 24.91 0.04 -0.55
C LYS A 81 25.15 0.14 -2.06
N ASP A 82 24.72 1.25 -2.65
CA ASP A 82 25.00 1.60 -4.05
C ASP A 82 26.46 2.05 -4.23
N VAL A 83 26.85 2.33 -5.48
CA VAL A 83 28.21 2.81 -5.82
C VAL A 83 28.60 4.13 -5.15
N ALA A 84 27.61 4.94 -4.76
CA ALA A 84 27.80 6.20 -4.05
C ALA A 84 27.84 6.00 -2.53
N GLY A 85 27.78 4.76 -2.04
CA GLY A 85 27.80 4.41 -0.62
C GLY A 85 26.46 4.66 0.10
N ARG A 86 25.39 4.97 -0.63
CA ARG A 86 24.04 5.17 -0.09
C ARG A 86 23.35 3.82 0.07
N ARG A 87 22.50 3.65 1.09
CA ARG A 87 21.70 2.42 1.21
C ARG A 87 20.77 2.28 0.00
N VAL A 88 20.68 1.07 -0.54
CA VAL A 88 19.68 0.75 -1.56
C VAL A 88 18.31 0.70 -0.89
N ILE A 89 17.32 1.31 -1.53
CA ILE A 89 15.93 1.35 -1.06
C ILE A 89 15.05 0.52 -1.99
N ILE A 90 14.27 -0.37 -1.41
CA ILE A 90 13.22 -1.11 -2.11
C ILE A 90 11.92 -0.36 -1.90
N THR A 91 11.28 0.05 -2.99
CA THR A 91 9.96 0.67 -2.99
C THR A 91 8.92 -0.37 -3.35
N CYS A 92 7.99 -0.65 -2.45
CA CYS A 92 6.89 -1.58 -2.65
C CYS A 92 5.57 -0.83 -2.74
N HIS A 93 4.73 -1.16 -3.70
CA HIS A 93 3.39 -0.58 -3.87
C HIS A 93 2.35 -1.69 -3.93
N GLY A 94 1.21 -1.51 -3.24
CA GLY A 94 0.15 -2.49 -3.28
C GLY A 94 -1.22 -1.92 -2.95
N ASP A 95 -2.23 -2.76 -3.11
CA ASP A 95 -3.61 -2.43 -2.78
C ASP A 95 -4.02 -3.03 -1.42
N THR A 96 -4.90 -2.33 -0.71
CA THR A 96 -5.41 -2.81 0.58
C THR A 96 -6.69 -3.63 0.42
N LYS A 97 -6.96 -4.25 -0.73
CA LYS A 97 -8.28 -4.83 -1.07
C LYS A 97 -8.68 -6.06 -0.29
N ALA A 98 -7.72 -6.75 0.32
CA ALA A 98 -8.00 -8.01 0.98
C ALA A 98 -8.99 -7.88 2.15
N GLU A 99 -9.87 -8.87 2.27
CA GLU A 99 -10.86 -8.97 3.34
C GLU A 99 -10.26 -9.57 4.62
N ASN A 100 -9.29 -10.49 4.46
CA ASN A 100 -8.56 -11.10 5.57
C ASN A 100 -7.18 -10.43 5.74
N GLN A 101 -7.01 -9.72 6.87
CA GLN A 101 -5.80 -8.98 7.20
C GLN A 101 -4.57 -9.88 7.35
N ALA A 102 -4.68 -11.03 8.02
CA ALA A 102 -3.54 -11.92 8.25
C ALA A 102 -3.01 -12.48 6.92
N VAL A 103 -3.92 -12.98 6.07
CA VAL A 103 -3.57 -13.49 4.73
C VAL A 103 -2.92 -12.40 3.87
N TRP A 104 -3.45 -11.18 3.92
CA TRP A 104 -2.90 -10.05 3.20
C TRP A 104 -1.48 -9.69 3.65
N GLN A 105 -1.24 -9.67 4.96
CA GLN A 105 0.08 -9.40 5.52
C GLN A 105 1.10 -10.46 5.11
N ASP A 106 0.75 -11.73 5.25
CA ASP A 106 1.64 -12.82 4.90
C ASP A 106 1.95 -12.84 3.39
N GLN A 107 0.98 -12.48 2.54
CA GLN A 107 1.20 -12.33 1.09
C GLN A 107 2.15 -11.17 0.76
N ILE A 108 2.05 -10.03 1.45
CA ILE A 108 2.96 -8.90 1.24
C ILE A 108 4.37 -9.26 1.69
N ILE A 109 4.51 -9.84 2.89
CA ILE A 109 5.81 -10.24 3.44
C ILE A 109 6.46 -11.27 2.51
N SER A 110 5.73 -12.31 2.10
CA SER A 110 6.25 -13.32 1.17
C SER A 110 6.69 -12.72 -0.16
N ALA A 111 5.97 -11.71 -0.67
CA ALA A 111 6.32 -11.05 -1.92
C ALA A 111 7.57 -10.16 -1.78
N ILE A 112 7.73 -9.50 -0.63
CA ILE A 112 8.94 -8.74 -0.29
C ILE A 112 10.12 -9.70 -0.17
N ASP A 113 9.98 -10.80 0.57
CA ASP A 113 11.01 -11.80 0.80
C ASP A 113 11.44 -12.47 -0.51
N ALA A 114 10.49 -12.81 -1.37
CA ALA A 114 10.80 -13.37 -2.69
C ALA A 114 11.60 -12.38 -3.54
N PHE A 115 11.21 -11.09 -3.53
CA PHE A 115 11.92 -10.05 -4.27
C PHE A 115 13.33 -9.80 -3.72
N THR A 116 13.48 -9.64 -2.40
CA THR A 116 14.78 -9.38 -1.75
C THR A 116 15.74 -10.55 -1.93
N THR A 117 15.22 -11.79 -1.88
CA THR A 117 16.00 -13.01 -2.13
C THR A 117 16.45 -13.09 -3.59
N GLU A 118 15.54 -12.89 -4.55
CA GLU A 118 15.86 -12.98 -5.98
C GLU A 118 16.90 -11.91 -6.38
N GLN A 119 16.79 -10.71 -5.82
CA GLN A 119 17.70 -9.60 -6.13
C GLN A 119 18.95 -9.56 -5.25
N SER A 120 19.11 -10.48 -4.28
CA SER A 120 20.21 -10.45 -3.31
C SER A 120 20.32 -9.11 -2.56
N LEU A 121 19.18 -8.54 -2.20
CA LEU A 121 19.04 -7.26 -1.49
C LEU A 121 18.45 -7.47 -0.09
N PRO A 122 19.24 -7.95 0.90
CA PRO A 122 18.77 -8.21 2.25
C PRO A 122 18.25 -6.93 2.92
N LEU A 123 17.08 -7.03 3.57
CA LEU A 123 16.47 -5.92 4.29
C LEU A 123 17.24 -5.57 5.57
N ASN A 124 17.20 -4.29 5.93
CA ASN A 124 17.60 -3.77 7.23
C ASN A 124 16.36 -3.47 8.08
N VAL A 125 15.31 -4.29 7.95
CA VAL A 125 14.02 -4.15 8.63
C VAL A 125 13.68 -5.51 9.21
N ASP A 126 13.29 -5.57 10.47
CA ASP A 126 12.85 -6.81 11.11
C ASP A 126 11.41 -7.15 10.71
N ASP A 127 11.10 -8.45 10.59
CA ASP A 127 9.75 -8.96 10.29
C ASP A 127 8.67 -8.39 11.23
N SER A 128 9.02 -8.19 12.51
CA SER A 128 8.12 -7.65 13.51
C SER A 128 7.77 -6.18 13.25
N GLU A 129 8.74 -5.38 12.81
CA GLU A 129 8.51 -3.98 12.42
C GLU A 129 7.68 -3.92 11.13
N LEU A 130 8.00 -4.76 10.15
CA LEU A 130 7.22 -4.84 8.91
C LEU A 130 5.75 -5.21 9.19
N ARG A 131 5.51 -6.22 10.02
CA ARG A 131 4.15 -6.61 10.46
C ARG A 131 3.45 -5.49 11.22
N HIS A 132 4.17 -4.76 12.07
CA HIS A 132 3.62 -3.62 12.79
C HIS A 132 3.13 -2.52 11.84
N VAL A 133 3.94 -2.13 10.86
CA VAL A 133 3.56 -1.12 9.85
C VAL A 133 2.39 -1.61 8.99
N LEU A 134 2.35 -2.89 8.63
CA LEU A 134 1.20 -3.46 7.91
C LEU A 134 -0.08 -3.46 8.76
N ASN A 135 0.01 -3.61 10.08
CA ASN A 135 -1.13 -3.43 10.98
C ASN A 135 -1.59 -1.97 11.00
N GLU A 136 -0.68 -0.99 11.04
CA GLU A 136 -1.04 0.43 10.99
C GLU A 136 -1.81 0.76 9.69
N ILE A 137 -1.37 0.22 8.55
CA ILE A 137 -2.06 0.35 7.25
C ILE A 137 -3.48 -0.26 7.33
N ALA A 138 -3.60 -1.47 7.86
CA ALA A 138 -4.89 -2.16 7.97
C ALA A 138 -5.86 -1.42 8.92
N ASP A 139 -5.37 -0.91 10.05
CA ASP A 139 -6.15 -0.13 11.01
C ASP A 139 -6.64 1.18 10.40
N LYS A 140 -5.83 1.83 9.58
CA LYS A 140 -6.26 3.04 8.83
C LYS A 140 -7.37 2.74 7.85
N LYS A 141 -7.29 1.61 7.12
CA LYS A 141 -8.40 1.14 6.26
C LYS A 141 -9.67 0.93 7.07
N LYS A 142 -9.57 0.23 8.21
CA LYS A 142 -10.72 -0.06 9.09
C LYS A 142 -11.34 1.22 9.66
N ALA A 143 -10.52 2.16 10.11
CA ALA A 143 -10.99 3.46 10.61
C ALA A 143 -11.73 4.25 9.53
N ARG A 144 -11.20 4.31 8.31
CA ARG A 144 -11.86 4.97 7.17
C ARG A 144 -13.22 4.35 6.86
N ARG A 145 -13.30 3.02 6.81
CA ARG A 145 -14.55 2.28 6.59
C ARG A 145 -15.59 2.59 7.68
N ASN A 146 -15.18 2.60 8.95
CA ASN A 146 -16.09 2.89 10.06
C ASN A 146 -16.65 4.32 9.95
N ILE A 147 -15.81 5.31 9.62
CA ILE A 147 -16.26 6.70 9.42
C ILE A 147 -17.29 6.77 8.28
N GLN A 148 -17.03 6.11 7.14
CA GLN A 148 -17.97 6.09 6.02
C GLN A 148 -19.31 5.45 6.40
N LEU A 149 -19.29 4.34 7.14
CA LEU A 149 -20.52 3.69 7.63
C LEU A 149 -21.29 4.59 8.60
N THR A 150 -20.60 5.29 9.50
CA THR A 150 -21.24 6.24 10.43
C THR A 150 -21.87 7.42 9.68
N VAL A 151 -21.13 8.05 8.76
CA VAL A 151 -21.64 9.19 7.98
C VAL A 151 -22.81 8.75 7.09
N GLY A 152 -22.69 7.62 6.39
CA GLY A 152 -23.75 7.07 5.56
C GLY A 152 -25.01 6.73 6.37
N GLY A 153 -24.84 6.12 7.55
CA GLY A 153 -25.95 5.82 8.46
C GLY A 153 -26.67 7.07 8.96
N VAL A 154 -25.92 8.11 9.36
CA VAL A 154 -26.50 9.38 9.81
C VAL A 154 -27.26 10.08 8.69
N LEU A 155 -26.72 10.12 7.47
CA LEU A 155 -27.39 10.72 6.31
C LEU A 155 -28.67 9.95 5.94
N ALA A 156 -28.63 8.62 5.94
CA ALA A 156 -29.79 7.78 5.66
C ALA A 156 -30.90 7.97 6.72
N ALA A 157 -30.54 7.98 8.00
CA ALA A 157 -31.49 8.22 9.09
C ALA A 157 -32.11 9.62 9.00
N SER A 158 -31.31 10.65 8.68
CA SER A 158 -31.78 12.03 8.52
C SER A 158 -32.74 12.16 7.34
N ALA A 159 -32.43 11.53 6.21
CA ALA A 159 -33.31 11.50 5.03
C ALA A 159 -34.65 10.79 5.33
N ALA A 160 -34.60 9.67 6.06
CA ALA A 160 -35.81 8.95 6.48
C ALA A 160 -36.70 9.81 7.40
N LEU A 161 -36.11 10.55 8.35
CA LEU A 161 -36.86 11.46 9.23
C LEU A 161 -37.53 12.59 8.45
N ILE A 162 -36.84 13.19 7.47
CA ILE A 162 -37.42 14.22 6.59
C ILE A 162 -38.58 13.63 5.78
N LEU A 163 -38.42 12.43 5.23
CA LEU A 163 -39.47 11.76 4.46
C LEU A 163 -40.72 11.50 5.31
N ILE A 164 -40.54 11.00 6.54
CA ILE A 164 -41.64 10.76 7.49
C ILE A 164 -42.34 12.08 7.84
N TRP A 165 -41.59 13.16 8.04
CA TRP A 165 -42.17 14.48 8.35
C TRP A 165 -43.01 15.02 7.19
N ILE A 166 -42.51 14.92 5.95
CA ILE A 166 -43.26 15.31 4.75
C ILE A 166 -44.55 14.48 4.60
N LEU A 167 -44.45 13.15 4.76
CA LEU A 167 -45.62 12.26 4.66
C LEU A 167 -46.68 12.52 5.74
N ARG A 168 -46.31 13.07 6.90
CA ARG A 168 -47.26 13.48 7.94
C ARG A 168 -47.88 14.85 7.71
N ALA A 169 -47.26 15.69 6.89
CA ALA A 169 -47.73 17.03 6.57
C ALA A 169 -48.68 17.08 5.36
N LEU A 170 -48.76 15.99 4.60
CA LEU A 170 -49.71 15.72 3.51
C LEU A 170 -51.00 15.09 4.06
#